data_AF-A0A809RL44-F1
#
_entry.id   AF-A0A809RL44-F1
#
_cell.length_a   1.000
_cell.length_b   1.000
_cell.length_c   1.000
_cell.angle_alpha   90.00
_cell.angle_beta   90.00
_cell.angle_gamma   90.00
#
_symmetry.space_group_name_H-M   'P 1'
#
loop_
_entity.id
_entity.type
_entity.pdbx_description
1 polymer ?
#
loop_
_entity_poly.entity_id
_entity_poly.type
_entity_poly.pdbx_seq_one_letter_code
_entity_poly.pdbx_strand_id
1 'polypeptide(L)'
;MKDFIQYLASQSRVPSPAVNSGLDDALTHLDNTLAGIAAALQVEYIGPYVGVETLKAHAMVIRAHEWQIHKPTWSMKICSAVPEANYRAEWPAQGASRLRKQLIVKALPEFFAGYTAAVQAANKLDTPAGQRLAAINTQFNHG
;
A
#
# COMPACT_ATOMS: atom_id res chain seq x y z
N MET A 1 -7.15 21.11 2.35
CA MET A 1 -6.16 20.04 2.09
C MET A 1 -6.71 19.23 0.93
N LYS A 2 -6.02 19.16 -0.22
CA LYS A 2 -6.51 18.38 -1.37
C LYS A 2 -6.65 16.92 -0.93
N ASP A 3 -7.72 16.25 -1.35
CA ASP A 3 -7.91 14.82 -1.08
C ASP A 3 -6.76 14.03 -1.70
N PHE A 4 -5.83 13.55 -0.86
CA PHE A 4 -4.62 12.86 -1.32
C PHE A 4 -4.96 11.49 -1.94
N ILE A 5 -6.08 10.87 -1.55
CA ILE A 5 -6.55 9.61 -2.14
C ILE A 5 -7.00 9.87 -3.57
N GLN A 6 -7.83 10.89 -3.78
CA GLN A 6 -8.26 11.28 -5.12
C GLN A 6 -7.07 11.68 -6.00
N TYR A 7 -6.08 12.39 -5.44
CA TYR A 7 -4.85 12.70 -6.15
C TYR A 7 -4.09 11.43 -6.56
N LEU A 8 -3.85 10.49 -5.65
CA LEU A 8 -3.17 9.22 -5.97
C LEU A 8 -3.95 8.36 -6.98
N ALA A 9 -5.28 8.33 -6.89
CA ALA A 9 -6.14 7.65 -7.85
C ALA A 9 -6.05 8.28 -9.25
N SER A 10 -5.95 9.61 -9.34
CA SER A 10 -5.68 10.27 -10.62
C SER A 10 -4.31 9.91 -11.17
N GLN A 11 -3.28 9.86 -10.31
CA GLN A 11 -1.90 9.57 -10.72
C GLN A 11 -1.73 8.11 -11.15
N SER A 12 -2.45 7.15 -10.56
CA SER A 12 -2.36 5.73 -10.95
C SER A 12 -2.78 5.46 -12.39
N ARG A 13 -3.60 6.34 -12.96
CA ARG A 13 -4.09 6.28 -14.35
C ARG A 13 -3.14 6.94 -15.36
N VAL A 14 -2.17 7.72 -14.88
CA VAL A 14 -1.20 8.40 -15.75
C VAL A 14 -0.13 7.38 -16.19
N PRO A 15 0.20 7.31 -17.50
CA PRO A 15 1.20 6.36 -18.00
C PRO A 15 2.59 6.50 -17.36
N SER A 16 2.98 7.71 -16.94
CA SER A 16 4.20 7.95 -16.19
C SER A 16 3.94 9.03 -15.14
N PRO A 17 3.60 8.66 -13.89
CA PRO A 17 3.35 9.62 -12.83
C PRO A 17 4.60 10.44 -12.52
N ALA A 18 4.45 11.76 -12.48
CA ALA A 18 5.56 12.63 -12.12
C ALA A 18 5.83 12.52 -10.61
N VAL A 19 7.02 12.06 -10.24
CA VAL A 19 7.45 12.07 -8.84
C VAL A 19 7.92 13.48 -8.49
N ASN A 20 7.13 14.16 -7.67
CA ASN A 20 7.35 15.50 -7.16
C ASN A 20 6.97 15.54 -5.67
N SER A 21 7.18 16.68 -5.01
CA SER A 21 6.84 16.84 -3.58
C SER A 21 5.37 16.51 -3.29
N GLY A 22 4.43 16.87 -4.18
CA GLY A 22 3.02 16.54 -4.00
C GLY A 22 2.74 15.03 -4.02
N LEU A 23 3.47 14.26 -4.81
CA LEU A 23 3.41 12.79 -4.77
C LEU A 23 4.02 12.22 -3.49
N ASP A 24 5.14 12.76 -3.05
CA ASP A 24 5.81 12.33 -1.82
C ASP A 24 4.94 12.59 -0.58
N ASP A 25 4.29 13.76 -0.52
CA ASP A 25 3.34 14.12 0.53
C ASP A 25 2.14 13.17 0.53
N ALA A 26 1.57 12.90 -0.65
CA ALA A 26 0.42 12.01 -0.78
C ALA A 26 0.75 10.56 -0.38
N LEU A 27 1.93 10.05 -0.76
CA LEU A 27 2.40 8.73 -0.33
C LEU A 27 2.66 8.67 1.18
N THR A 28 3.14 9.77 1.79
CA THR A 28 3.31 9.86 3.24
C THR A 28 1.96 9.77 3.97
N HIS A 29 0.95 10.50 3.48
CA HIS A 29 -0.41 10.42 4.03
C HIS A 29 -1.05 9.04 3.82
N LEU A 30 -0.76 8.39 2.69
CA LEU A 30 -1.19 7.02 2.42
C LEU A 30 -0.58 6.04 3.43
N ASP A 31 0.74 6.08 3.65
CA ASP A 31 1.41 5.18 4.61
C ASP A 31 0.83 5.32 6.02
N ASN A 32 0.61 6.56 6.48
CA ASN A 32 0.02 6.82 7.79
C ASN A 32 -1.43 6.33 7.88
N THR A 33 -2.21 6.53 6.82
CA THR A 33 -3.60 6.06 6.75
C THR A 33 -3.68 4.53 6.77
N LEU A 34 -2.84 3.87 5.96
CA LEU A 34 -2.77 2.41 5.90
C LEU A 34 -2.24 1.80 7.19
N ALA A 35 -1.30 2.45 7.90
CA ALA A 35 -0.85 1.97 9.21
C ALA A 35 -2.00 1.89 10.22
N GLY A 36 -2.86 2.92 10.27
CA GLY A 36 -4.03 2.92 11.14
C GLY A 36 -5.05 1.83 10.77
N ILE A 37 -5.34 1.68 9.46
CA ILE A 37 -6.24 0.66 8.94
C ILE A 37 -5.69 -0.75 9.22
N ALA A 38 -4.43 -1.00 8.90
CA ALA A 38 -3.77 -2.28 9.10
C ALA A 38 -3.67 -2.66 10.58
N ALA A 39 -3.40 -1.70 11.47
CA ALA A 39 -3.39 -1.95 12.92
C ALA A 39 -4.76 -2.35 13.48
N ALA A 40 -5.84 -1.77 12.97
CA ALA A 40 -7.19 -2.12 13.36
C ALA A 40 -7.65 -3.46 12.76
N LEU A 41 -7.31 -3.72 11.50
CA LEU A 41 -7.78 -4.90 10.78
C LEU A 41 -6.94 -6.15 11.08
N GLN A 42 -5.61 -6.02 11.17
CA GLN A 42 -4.68 -7.14 11.38
C GLN A 42 -4.96 -8.32 10.44
N VAL A 43 -5.11 -8.01 9.15
CA VAL A 43 -5.29 -8.98 8.07
C VAL A 43 -4.03 -8.94 7.21
N GLU A 44 -3.31 -10.05 7.14
CA GLU A 44 -2.14 -10.16 6.28
C GLU A 44 -2.56 -10.19 4.81
N TYR A 45 -1.82 -9.49 3.96
CA TYR A 45 -2.06 -9.46 2.53
C TYR A 45 -0.76 -9.24 1.77
N ILE A 46 -0.47 -10.16 0.85
CA ILE A 46 0.61 -10.02 -0.12
C ILE A 46 -0.01 -9.48 -1.41
N GLY A 47 0.29 -8.22 -1.70
CA GLY A 47 -0.25 -7.50 -2.83
C GLY A 47 0.62 -7.55 -4.07
N PRO A 48 0.40 -6.60 -5.00
CA PRO A 48 1.07 -6.58 -6.28
C PRO A 48 2.58 -6.39 -6.16
N TYR A 49 3.28 -6.85 -7.19
CA TYR A 49 4.72 -6.71 -7.31
C TYR A 49 5.12 -5.33 -7.87
N VAL A 50 6.13 -4.73 -7.26
CA VAL A 50 6.65 -3.39 -7.58
C VAL A 50 8.19 -3.39 -7.71
N GLY A 51 8.76 -4.50 -8.13
CA GLY A 51 10.19 -4.62 -8.38
C GLY A 51 10.67 -3.79 -9.57
N VAL A 52 11.83 -3.16 -9.42
CA VAL A 52 12.54 -2.45 -10.50
C VAL A 52 13.57 -3.43 -11.07
N GLU A 53 13.74 -3.48 -12.40
CA GLU A 53 14.54 -4.46 -13.16
C GLU A 53 14.01 -5.89 -13.14
N THR A 54 13.66 -6.40 -11.95
CA THR A 54 13.02 -7.71 -11.77
C THR A 54 11.66 -7.51 -11.11
N LEU A 55 10.58 -7.70 -11.86
CA LEU A 55 9.21 -7.43 -11.39
C LEU A 55 8.93 -8.09 -10.02
N LYS A 56 9.26 -9.39 -9.89
CA LYS A 56 9.00 -10.19 -8.69
C LYS A 56 9.99 -9.99 -7.54
N ALA A 57 10.89 -9.01 -7.61
CA ALA A 57 11.86 -8.79 -6.54
C ALA A 57 11.22 -8.18 -5.28
N HIS A 58 10.16 -7.39 -5.43
CA HIS A 58 9.52 -6.70 -4.31
C HIS A 58 8.00 -6.67 -4.46
N ALA A 59 7.28 -6.77 -3.35
CA ALA A 59 5.83 -6.70 -3.29
C ALA A 59 5.34 -5.67 -2.28
N MET A 60 4.13 -5.17 -2.48
CA MET A 60 3.41 -4.37 -1.48
C MET A 60 2.74 -5.32 -0.48
N VAL A 61 3.13 -5.27 0.79
CA VAL A 61 2.67 -6.25 1.79
C VAL A 61 2.08 -5.56 3.01
N ILE A 62 0.90 -6.01 3.43
CA ILE A 62 0.34 -5.72 4.76
C ILE A 62 0.69 -6.90 5.67
N ARG A 63 1.45 -6.63 6.72
CA ARG A 63 1.63 -7.55 7.85
C ARG A 63 2.17 -6.82 9.07
N ALA A 64 2.35 -7.54 10.16
CA ALA A 64 3.12 -7.06 11.30
C ALA A 64 4.61 -6.95 10.89
N HIS A 65 5.14 -5.72 10.86
CA HIS A 65 6.53 -5.44 10.53
C HIS A 65 7.29 -4.97 11.78
N GLU A 66 8.47 -5.52 11.99
CA GLU A 66 9.37 -5.09 13.06
C GLU A 66 10.36 -4.04 12.54
N TRP A 67 10.03 -2.76 12.76
CA TRP A 67 10.90 -1.62 12.47
C TRP A 67 11.65 -1.14 13.71
N GLN A 68 11.07 -1.38 14.88
CA GLN A 68 11.67 -1.14 16.18
C GLN A 68 11.76 -2.48 16.89
N ILE A 69 12.91 -2.72 17.53
CA ILE A 69 13.17 -3.94 18.28
C ILE A 69 12.03 -4.19 19.28
N HIS A 70 11.40 -5.35 19.17
CA HIS A 70 10.29 -5.84 20.00
C HIS A 70 8.96 -5.07 19.91
N LYS A 71 8.77 -4.28 18.84
CA LYS A 71 7.51 -3.55 18.62
C LYS A 71 7.00 -3.77 17.19
N PRO A 72 6.49 -4.97 16.88
CA PRO A 72 5.88 -5.22 15.58
C PRO A 72 4.65 -4.31 15.39
N THR A 73 4.59 -3.64 14.25
CA THR A 73 3.47 -2.75 13.90
C THR A 73 2.89 -3.17 12.56
N TRP A 74 1.56 -3.30 12.53
CA TRP A 74 0.84 -3.60 11.29
C TRP A 74 0.85 -2.41 10.36
N SER A 75 1.36 -2.60 9.15
CA SER A 75 1.47 -1.52 8.17
C SER A 75 1.69 -2.10 6.77
N MET A 76 1.46 -1.26 5.76
CA MET A 76 1.93 -1.54 4.41
C MET A 76 3.40 -1.20 4.28
N LYS A 77 4.19 -2.10 3.70
CA LYS A 77 5.58 -1.87 3.32
C LYS A 77 5.86 -2.47 1.96
N ILE A 78 6.95 -2.00 1.37
CA ILE A 78 7.57 -2.62 0.21
C ILE A 78 8.56 -3.64 0.74
N CYS A 79 8.27 -4.91 0.50
CA CYS A 79 8.99 -6.04 1.06
C CYS A 79 9.74 -6.80 -0.03
N SER A 80 10.91 -7.33 0.32
CA SER A 80 11.65 -8.24 -0.55
C SER A 80 10.89 -9.54 -0.72
N ALA A 81 10.62 -9.92 -1.96
CA ALA A 81 9.84 -11.11 -2.28
C ALA A 81 10.72 -12.31 -2.69
N VAL A 82 12.04 -12.22 -2.48
CA VAL A 82 12.91 -13.39 -2.60
C VAL A 82 12.53 -14.42 -1.52
N PRO A 83 12.47 -15.73 -1.83
CA PRO A 83 11.97 -16.75 -0.91
C PRO A 83 12.62 -16.71 0.48
N GLU A 84 13.93 -16.49 0.52
CA GLU A 84 14.73 -16.50 1.73
C GLU A 84 14.47 -15.28 2.63
N ALA A 85 13.96 -14.18 2.07
CA ALA A 85 13.69 -12.95 2.81
C ALA A 85 12.33 -12.95 3.51
N ASN A 86 11.43 -13.89 3.21
CA ASN A 86 10.11 -14.01 3.82
C ASN A 86 9.38 -12.65 3.95
N TYR A 87 9.35 -11.85 2.88
CA TYR A 87 8.75 -10.51 2.89
C TYR A 87 9.28 -9.58 3.98
N ARG A 88 10.60 -9.58 4.21
CA ARG A 88 11.27 -8.55 5.01
C ARG A 88 10.97 -7.17 4.43
N ALA A 89 10.46 -6.26 5.26
CA ALA A 89 10.23 -4.88 4.88
C ALA A 89 11.56 -4.16 4.59
N GLU A 90 11.62 -3.45 3.48
CA GLU A 90 12.81 -2.68 3.09
C GLU A 90 12.50 -1.18 3.06
N TRP A 91 11.31 -0.81 2.57
CA TRP A 91 10.91 0.58 2.50
C TRP A 91 9.44 0.77 2.89
N PRO A 92 9.07 1.94 3.43
CA PRO A 92 7.72 2.43 3.33
C PRO A 92 7.52 3.06 1.93
N ALA A 93 6.28 3.30 1.49
CA ALA A 93 6.01 3.68 0.10
C ALA A 93 6.62 5.03 -0.28
N GLN A 94 6.52 6.02 0.60
CA GLN A 94 7.18 7.33 0.49
C GLN A 94 8.73 7.28 0.49
N GLY A 95 9.34 6.24 1.07
CA GLY A 95 10.79 6.05 1.16
C GLY A 95 11.39 5.29 -0.03
N ALA A 96 10.56 4.77 -0.94
CA ALA A 96 11.01 4.08 -2.12
C ALA A 96 11.67 5.02 -3.15
N SER A 97 12.49 4.45 -4.04
CA SER A 97 13.14 5.22 -5.10
C SER A 97 12.13 5.82 -6.09
N ARG A 98 12.54 6.85 -6.83
CA ARG A 98 11.71 7.54 -7.84
C ARG A 98 11.03 6.55 -8.81
N LEU A 99 11.80 5.64 -9.40
CA LEU A 99 11.26 4.64 -10.34
C LEU A 99 10.23 3.73 -9.66
N ARG A 100 10.50 3.30 -8.43
CA ARG A 100 9.61 2.42 -7.70
C ARG A 100 8.33 3.11 -7.26
N LYS A 101 8.37 4.39 -6.88
CA LYS A 101 7.18 5.19 -6.57
C LYS A 101 6.19 5.20 -7.73
N GLN A 102 6.67 5.27 -8.98
CA GLN A 102 5.78 5.18 -10.15
C GLN A 102 5.08 3.81 -10.23
N LEU A 103 5.80 2.71 -9.96
CA LEU A 103 5.23 1.37 -9.94
C LEU A 103 4.22 1.19 -8.80
N ILE A 104 4.57 1.67 -7.60
CA ILE A 104 3.68 1.64 -6.43
C ILE A 104 2.38 2.35 -6.74
N VAL A 105 2.44 3.58 -7.25
CA VAL A 105 1.25 4.38 -7.56
C VAL A 105 0.37 3.67 -8.59
N LYS A 106 0.96 3.05 -9.61
CA LYS A 106 0.22 2.26 -10.60
C LYS A 106 -0.40 0.99 -10.02
N ALA A 107 0.22 0.39 -9.01
CA ALA A 107 -0.26 -0.82 -8.36
C ALA A 107 -1.39 -0.56 -7.35
N LEU A 108 -1.64 0.69 -6.94
CA LEU A 108 -2.65 1.03 -5.93
C LEU A 108 -4.06 0.50 -6.23
N PRO A 109 -4.60 0.60 -7.46
CA PRO A 109 -5.94 0.06 -7.74
C PRO A 109 -6.05 -1.45 -7.49
N GLU A 110 -5.08 -2.23 -8.00
CA GLU A 110 -5.01 -3.68 -7.78
C GLU A 110 -4.81 -4.01 -6.29
N PHE A 111 -3.91 -3.29 -5.62
CA PHE A 111 -3.62 -3.45 -4.21
C PHE A 111 -4.87 -3.24 -3.34
N PHE A 112 -5.63 -2.16 -3.57
CA PHE A 112 -6.83 -1.87 -2.79
C PHE A 112 -7.95 -2.87 -3.06
N ALA A 113 -8.12 -3.31 -4.31
CA ALA A 113 -9.10 -4.33 -4.65
C ALA A 113 -8.79 -5.66 -3.93
N GLY A 114 -7.54 -6.12 -4.02
CA GLY A 114 -7.11 -7.37 -3.39
C GLY A 114 -7.11 -7.31 -1.86
N TYR A 115 -6.67 -6.19 -1.25
CA TYR A 115 -6.69 -6.06 0.20
C TYR A 115 -8.12 -6.00 0.74
N THR A 116 -9.02 -5.31 0.05
CA THR A 116 -10.45 -5.28 0.42
C THR A 116 -11.05 -6.69 0.38
N ALA A 117 -10.73 -7.49 -0.66
CA ALA A 117 -11.17 -8.87 -0.75
C ALA A 117 -10.61 -9.75 0.39
N ALA A 118 -9.34 -9.58 0.76
CA ALA A 118 -8.74 -10.29 1.90
C ALA A 118 -9.42 -9.93 3.23
N VAL A 119 -9.74 -8.65 3.44
CA VAL A 119 -10.45 -8.17 4.63
C VAL A 119 -11.90 -8.67 4.67
N GLN A 120 -12.55 -8.77 3.52
CA GLN A 120 -13.87 -9.38 3.39
C GLN A 120 -13.82 -10.87 3.74
N ALA A 121 -12.86 -11.62 3.20
CA ALA A 121 -12.67 -13.04 3.53
C ALA A 121 -12.38 -13.28 5.02
N ALA A 122 -11.76 -12.31 5.68
CA ALA A 122 -11.54 -12.31 7.13
C ALA A 122 -12.77 -11.85 7.95
N ASN A 123 -13.93 -11.58 7.32
CA ASN A 123 -15.16 -11.08 7.94
C ASN A 123 -14.99 -9.75 8.70
N LYS A 124 -14.10 -8.88 8.20
CA LYS A 124 -13.79 -7.59 8.84
C LYS A 124 -14.22 -6.37 8.02
N LEU A 125 -14.89 -6.58 6.89
CA LEU A 125 -15.32 -5.49 6.00
C LEU A 125 -16.34 -4.55 6.68
N ASP A 126 -17.20 -5.08 7.55
CA ASP A 126 -18.22 -4.30 8.26
C ASP A 126 -17.70 -3.52 9.47
N THR A 127 -16.42 -3.66 9.81
CA THR A 127 -15.79 -2.82 10.85
C THR A 127 -15.58 -1.39 10.33
N PRO A 128 -15.44 -0.37 11.22
CA PRO A 128 -15.14 1.00 10.78
C PRO A 128 -13.88 1.11 9.90
N ALA A 129 -12.85 0.32 10.21
CA ALA A 129 -11.62 0.28 9.40
C ALA A 129 -11.84 -0.42 8.04
N GLY A 130 -12.65 -1.48 8.01
CA GLY A 130 -13.03 -2.18 6.78
C GLY A 130 -13.85 -1.29 5.84
N GLN A 131 -14.82 -0.56 6.38
CA GLN A 131 -15.63 0.40 5.62
C GLN A 131 -14.78 1.56 5.08
N ARG A 132 -13.81 2.05 5.86
CA ARG A 132 -12.85 3.05 5.40
C ARG A 132 -11.98 2.52 4.25
N LEU A 133 -11.51 1.28 4.34
CA LEU A 133 -10.76 0.62 3.26
C LEU A 133 -11.62 0.49 1.99
N ALA A 134 -12.87 0.05 2.12
CA ALA A 134 -13.80 -0.08 1.00
C ALA A 134 -14.08 1.28 0.31
N ALA A 135 -14.20 2.36 1.09
CA ALA A 135 -14.36 3.71 0.56
C ALA A 135 -13.13 4.15 -0.25
N ILE A 136 -11.91 3.86 0.24
CA ILE A 136 -10.67 4.12 -0.51
C ILE A 136 -10.63 3.28 -1.80
N ASN A 137 -10.94 1.99 -1.73
CA ASN A 137 -10.99 1.11 -2.90
C ASN A 137 -11.94 1.65 -3.98
N THR A 138 -13.10 2.17 -3.57
CA THR A 138 -14.07 2.79 -4.48
C THR A 138 -13.46 3.97 -5.24
N GLN A 139 -12.69 4.84 -4.57
CA GLN A 139 -12.03 5.98 -5.23
C GLN A 139 -11.00 5.55 -6.28
N PHE A 140 -10.29 4.43 -6.07
CA PHE A 140 -9.33 3.93 -7.05
C PHE A 140 -9.99 3.22 -8.23
N ASN A 141 -11.02 2.41 -7.98
CA ASN A 141 -11.55 1.44 -8.94
C ASN A 141 -12.94 1.77 -9.54
N HIS A 142 -13.68 2.72 -8.95
CA HIS A 142 -15.06 3.04 -9.37
C HIS A 142 -15.36 4.55 -9.47
N GLY A 143 -14.41 5.42 -9.14
CA GLY A 143 -14.51 6.89 -9.33
C GLY A 143 -13.84 7.36 -10.62
#